data_AF-A0A7J5Y438-F1
#
_entry.id   AF-A0A7J5Y438-F1
#
_cell.length_a   1.000
_cell.length_b   1.000
_cell.length_c   1.000
_cell.angle_alpha   90.00
_cell.angle_beta   90.00
_cell.angle_gamma   90.00
#
_symmetry.space_group_name_H-M   'P 1'
#
loop_
_entity.id
_entity.type
_entity.pdbx_description
1 polymer ?
#
loop_
_entity_poly.entity_id
_entity_poly.type
_entity_poly.pdbx_seq_one_letter_code
_entity_poly.pdbx_strand_id
1 'polypeptide(L)'
;MPKSQRPKPGPNATDSPEEVTAESTEPLSDTQTIMAALKRTEQCVLNKIDSTVTAAVGELHTKIDNLSRDLRSEISNVVEDVKKENATFVTRIGDLEEGANGYANRVVELEAKVTTLSSQVNRLVDKTEDLESRQRRGNCRLVGVAEGVGNIRPEKAIAQLLQDALSLDYTPTLDRAHRGLQPKPADGDAPRPIIIKFHYFQEKADIIRKAMGAGPIFHNGKRFYIYPDYTLSVRKRRAAFTEVRGLLRRCPDVKYGLVYPATLKITTSAGEQKSFEDPAKAKHFIEADLHPREPEGDYSRIDYFIVDDQLLPLIPRSQYHSIVLSDHGPVQMDMIFPGNIAPQRTWRLDPHLLSYGHFKTYLSDQIDLFLEINDTKDISRSVLWESLKAYIRGQAISYTAHKNKERLG
;
A
#
# COMPACT_ATOMS: atom_id res chain seq x y z
N MET A 1 50.69 39.83 -6.20
CA MET A 1 51.82 39.00 -5.70
C MET A 1 51.83 37.73 -6.54
N PRO A 2 52.96 37.27 -7.11
CA PRO A 2 54.35 37.80 -7.03
C PRO A 2 54.51 39.19 -7.73
N LYS A 3 55.64 39.93 -7.78
CA LYS A 3 57.05 39.70 -8.22
C LYS A 3 57.14 39.33 -9.73
N SER A 4 58.02 39.84 -10.59
CA SER A 4 59.17 40.81 -10.50
C SER A 4 59.46 41.36 -11.95
N GLN A 5 60.43 42.21 -12.34
CA GLN A 5 61.58 42.89 -11.69
C GLN A 5 61.99 44.20 -12.44
N ARG A 6 63.30 44.49 -12.55
CA ARG A 6 64.08 45.57 -13.24
C ARG A 6 65.55 45.05 -13.36
N PRO A 7 66.56 45.76 -13.94
CA PRO A 7 66.66 46.63 -15.13
C PRO A 7 67.98 46.42 -15.96
N LYS A 8 68.38 47.39 -16.83
CA LYS A 8 69.77 47.72 -17.31
C LYS A 8 70.48 46.76 -18.30
N PRO A 9 71.62 47.16 -18.95
CA PRO A 9 72.07 48.49 -19.47
C PRO A 9 72.59 48.43 -20.94
N GLY A 10 73.21 49.53 -21.46
CA GLY A 10 73.89 49.59 -22.78
C GLY A 10 75.39 49.25 -22.76
N PRO A 11 76.07 49.24 -23.94
CA PRO A 11 76.92 50.36 -24.40
C PRO A 11 76.57 50.81 -25.85
N ASN A 12 76.96 51.97 -26.43
CA ASN A 12 78.01 53.00 -26.24
C ASN A 12 79.26 52.84 -27.15
N ALA A 13 79.73 53.96 -27.73
CA ALA A 13 80.82 54.10 -28.74
C ALA A 13 80.45 53.53 -30.14
N THR A 14 80.91 54.03 -31.30
CA THR A 14 81.73 55.21 -31.71
C THR A 14 81.44 55.50 -33.22
N ASP A 15 82.05 56.42 -34.00
CA ASP A 15 83.19 57.33 -33.84
C ASP A 15 83.08 58.64 -34.69
N SER A 16 84.19 59.39 -34.82
CA SER A 16 84.38 60.65 -35.58
C SER A 16 84.77 60.44 -37.07
N PRO A 17 84.66 61.47 -37.94
CA PRO A 17 85.08 61.39 -39.34
C PRO A 17 86.56 61.77 -39.56
N GLU A 18 87.20 61.21 -40.59
CA GLU A 18 88.54 61.61 -41.06
C GLU A 18 88.61 61.80 -42.59
N GLU A 19 89.65 62.50 -43.04
CA GLU A 19 89.77 63.12 -44.36
C GLU A 19 90.43 62.26 -45.44
N VAL A 20 89.87 62.35 -46.66
CA VAL A 20 90.52 62.89 -47.87
C VAL A 20 92.05 62.66 -48.01
N THR A 21 92.38 61.52 -48.63
CA THR A 21 93.36 61.33 -49.72
C THR A 21 94.54 62.32 -49.88
N ALA A 22 95.76 61.80 -49.79
CA ALA A 22 96.87 62.21 -50.68
C ALA A 22 97.96 61.12 -50.77
N GLU A 23 98.06 60.39 -51.89
CA GLU A 23 99.31 59.71 -52.25
C GLU A 23 99.44 59.52 -53.79
N SER A 24 100.68 59.44 -54.27
CA SER A 24 101.06 59.72 -55.67
C SER A 24 101.14 58.49 -56.59
N THR A 25 100.85 58.69 -57.88
CA THR A 25 100.83 57.63 -58.89
C THR A 25 102.20 57.38 -59.53
N GLU A 26 102.73 56.16 -59.39
CA GLU A 26 103.76 55.60 -60.29
C GLU A 26 103.32 54.20 -60.79
N PRO A 27 103.80 53.73 -61.97
CA PRO A 27 103.15 52.65 -62.71
C PRO A 27 103.52 51.23 -62.25
N LEU A 28 102.52 50.32 -62.31
CA LEU A 28 102.64 48.90 -61.99
C LEU A 28 102.68 48.04 -63.27
N SER A 29 103.20 46.81 -63.16
CA SER A 29 103.50 45.91 -64.30
C SER A 29 102.31 45.03 -64.75
N ASP A 30 102.39 44.47 -65.96
CA ASP A 30 101.26 43.80 -66.64
C ASP A 30 100.59 42.66 -65.87
N THR A 31 101.34 41.91 -65.04
CA THR A 31 100.76 40.86 -64.19
C THR A 31 99.91 41.44 -63.06
N GLN A 32 100.27 42.61 -62.55
CA GLN A 32 99.49 43.37 -61.57
C GLN A 32 98.26 43.99 -62.25
N THR A 33 98.37 44.40 -63.52
CA THR A 33 97.22 44.84 -64.34
C THR A 33 96.18 43.73 -64.52
N ILE A 34 96.60 42.49 -64.82
CA ILE A 34 95.70 41.33 -64.96
C ILE A 34 95.08 40.95 -63.60
N MET A 35 95.85 40.92 -62.50
CA MET A 35 95.28 40.69 -61.17
C MET A 35 94.30 41.80 -60.74
N ALA A 36 94.58 43.06 -61.05
CA ALA A 36 93.66 44.17 -60.79
C ALA A 36 92.38 44.07 -61.63
N ALA A 37 92.46 43.57 -62.87
CA ALA A 37 91.28 43.30 -63.70
C ALA A 37 90.44 42.14 -63.13
N LEU A 38 91.06 41.01 -62.75
CA LEU A 38 90.39 39.88 -62.11
C LEU A 38 89.71 40.30 -60.79
N LYS A 39 90.42 41.01 -59.92
CA LYS A 39 89.89 41.53 -58.65
C LYS A 39 88.76 42.55 -58.87
N ARG A 40 88.81 43.35 -59.93
CA ARG A 40 87.68 44.20 -60.35
C ARG A 40 86.48 43.39 -60.84
N THR A 41 86.68 42.31 -61.59
CA THR A 41 85.56 41.45 -62.02
C THR A 41 84.95 40.67 -60.85
N GLU A 42 85.77 40.19 -59.91
CA GLU A 42 85.31 39.57 -58.66
C GLU A 42 84.49 40.56 -57.83
N GLN A 43 85.01 41.77 -57.58
CA GLN A 43 84.28 42.82 -56.88
C GLN A 43 83.00 43.23 -57.63
N CYS A 44 83.01 43.27 -58.96
CA CYS A 44 81.82 43.57 -59.77
C CYS A 44 80.74 42.47 -59.63
N VAL A 45 81.14 41.19 -59.60
CA VAL A 45 80.24 40.06 -59.38
C VAL A 45 79.71 40.08 -57.95
N LEU A 46 80.56 40.29 -56.94
CA LEU A 46 80.17 40.41 -55.54
C LEU A 46 79.18 41.56 -55.33
N ASN A 47 79.50 42.77 -55.80
CA ASN A 47 78.60 43.92 -55.71
C ASN A 47 77.26 43.67 -56.42
N LYS A 48 77.26 42.92 -57.54
CA LYS A 48 76.03 42.60 -58.26
C LYS A 48 75.19 41.54 -57.54
N ILE A 49 75.82 40.50 -56.99
CA ILE A 49 75.17 39.53 -56.10
C ILE A 49 74.56 40.26 -54.90
N ASP A 50 75.35 41.07 -54.20
CA ASP A 50 74.94 41.80 -53.00
C ASP A 50 73.78 42.77 -53.28
N SER A 51 73.82 43.51 -54.41
CA SER A 51 72.68 44.34 -54.84
C SER A 51 71.42 43.53 -55.17
N THR A 52 71.58 42.32 -55.72
CA THR A 52 70.45 41.45 -56.11
C THR A 52 69.84 40.78 -54.87
N VAL A 53 70.69 40.33 -53.94
CA VAL A 53 70.28 39.78 -52.64
C VAL A 53 69.61 40.86 -51.80
N THR A 54 70.19 42.05 -51.70
CA THR A 54 69.60 43.18 -50.96
C THR A 54 68.24 43.59 -51.54
N ALA A 55 68.09 43.62 -52.87
CA ALA A 55 66.80 43.88 -53.51
C ALA A 55 65.76 42.80 -53.20
N ALA A 56 66.13 41.51 -53.34
CA ALA A 56 65.23 40.39 -53.05
C ALA A 56 64.86 40.30 -51.55
N VAL A 57 65.81 40.59 -50.65
CA VAL A 57 65.59 40.66 -49.21
C VAL A 57 64.67 41.84 -48.86
N GLY A 58 64.83 42.99 -49.51
CA GLY A 58 63.90 44.13 -49.37
C GLY A 58 62.49 43.80 -49.84
N GLU A 59 62.35 43.13 -50.99
CA GLU A 59 61.05 42.66 -51.49
C GLU A 59 60.39 41.65 -50.53
N LEU A 60 61.16 40.72 -49.97
CA LEU A 60 60.68 39.78 -48.96
C LEU A 60 60.25 40.48 -47.66
N HIS A 61 61.00 41.47 -47.16
CA HIS A 61 60.58 42.25 -46.00
C HIS A 61 59.27 42.99 -46.27
N THR A 62 59.11 43.70 -47.40
CA THR A 62 57.85 44.39 -47.70
C THR A 62 56.66 43.43 -47.85
N LYS A 63 56.87 42.18 -48.31
CA LYS A 63 55.84 41.12 -48.31
C LYS A 63 55.50 40.65 -46.89
N ILE A 64 56.50 40.43 -46.04
CA ILE A 64 56.31 40.06 -44.62
C ILE A 64 55.59 41.17 -43.85
N ASP A 65 55.94 42.43 -44.06
CA ASP A 65 55.31 43.59 -43.41
C ASP A 65 53.86 43.76 -43.86
N ASN A 66 53.56 43.59 -45.14
CA ASN A 66 52.19 43.63 -45.65
C ASN A 66 51.35 42.47 -45.08
N LEU A 67 51.82 41.22 -45.17
CA LEU A 67 51.13 40.07 -44.57
C LEU A 67 50.93 40.26 -43.06
N SER A 68 51.93 40.81 -42.35
CA SER A 68 51.83 41.12 -40.92
C SER A 68 50.82 42.22 -40.61
N ARG A 69 50.71 43.24 -41.47
CA ARG A 69 49.72 44.33 -41.36
C ARG A 69 48.31 43.82 -41.65
N ASP A 70 48.15 43.01 -42.69
CA ASP A 70 46.86 42.44 -43.10
C ASP A 70 46.34 41.45 -42.04
N LEU A 71 47.17 40.50 -41.57
CA LEU A 71 46.84 39.59 -40.46
C LEU A 71 46.48 40.34 -39.17
N ARG A 72 47.20 41.43 -38.83
CA ARG A 72 46.85 42.26 -37.67
C ARG A 72 45.48 42.92 -37.81
N SER A 73 45.10 43.33 -39.03
CA SER A 73 43.78 43.91 -39.29
C SER A 73 42.66 42.87 -39.18
N GLU A 74 42.86 41.68 -39.75
CA GLU A 74 41.89 40.57 -39.69
C GLU A 74 41.69 40.08 -38.25
N ILE A 75 42.78 39.88 -37.50
CA ILE A 75 42.72 39.56 -36.06
C ILE A 75 42.01 40.66 -35.28
N SER A 76 42.25 41.94 -35.59
CA SER A 76 41.55 43.07 -34.92
C SER A 76 40.05 43.03 -35.16
N ASN A 77 39.62 42.75 -36.39
CA ASN A 77 38.20 42.66 -36.76
C ASN A 77 37.51 41.49 -36.03
N VAL A 78 38.11 40.29 -36.08
CA VAL A 78 37.59 39.11 -35.37
C VAL A 78 37.53 39.34 -33.86
N VAL A 79 38.53 40.00 -33.27
CA VAL A 79 38.52 40.38 -31.85
C VAL A 79 37.45 41.43 -31.53
N GLU A 80 37.08 42.30 -32.47
CA GLU A 80 35.98 43.25 -32.30
C GLU A 80 34.61 42.56 -32.37
N ASP A 81 34.41 41.66 -33.33
CA ASP A 81 33.14 40.93 -33.50
C ASP A 81 32.89 39.94 -32.36
N VAL A 82 33.92 39.23 -31.91
CA VAL A 82 33.86 38.40 -30.68
C VAL A 82 33.54 39.25 -29.44
N LYS A 83 33.97 40.52 -29.37
CA LYS A 83 33.55 41.43 -28.28
C LYS A 83 32.08 41.85 -28.40
N LYS A 84 31.58 42.10 -29.61
CA LYS A 84 30.15 42.41 -29.86
C LYS A 84 29.26 41.23 -29.44
N GLU A 85 29.58 40.01 -29.89
CA GLU A 85 28.83 38.81 -29.50
C GLU A 85 28.87 38.59 -27.99
N ASN A 86 30.05 38.63 -27.37
CA ASN A 86 30.18 38.49 -25.92
C ASN A 86 29.37 39.55 -25.13
N ALA A 87 29.29 40.80 -25.60
CA ALA A 87 28.42 41.80 -24.98
C ALA A 87 26.94 41.39 -25.03
N THR A 88 26.46 40.86 -26.17
CA THR A 88 25.07 40.36 -26.28
C THR A 88 24.81 39.08 -25.47
N PHE A 89 25.83 38.24 -25.26
CA PHE A 89 25.71 37.08 -24.37
C PHE A 89 25.66 37.53 -22.91
N VAL A 90 26.48 38.50 -22.49
CA VAL A 90 26.44 39.06 -21.12
C VAL A 90 25.07 39.66 -20.79
N THR A 91 24.45 40.44 -21.69
CA THR A 91 23.10 40.96 -21.44
C THR A 91 22.06 39.83 -21.35
N ARG A 92 22.06 38.90 -22.31
CA ARG A 92 21.11 37.77 -22.32
C ARG A 92 21.27 36.82 -21.14
N ILE A 93 22.48 36.68 -20.59
CA ILE A 93 22.72 35.92 -19.35
C ILE A 93 22.13 36.68 -18.17
N GLY A 94 22.36 37.99 -18.05
CA GLY A 94 21.74 38.84 -17.02
C GLY A 94 20.20 38.78 -17.04
N ASP A 95 19.58 38.88 -18.22
CA ASP A 95 18.12 38.77 -18.39
C ASP A 95 17.59 37.41 -17.88
N LEU A 96 18.33 36.33 -18.15
CA LEU A 96 17.99 34.97 -17.71
C LEU A 96 18.25 34.75 -16.21
N GLU A 97 19.28 35.36 -15.65
CA GLU A 97 19.58 35.34 -14.21
C GLU A 97 18.52 36.10 -13.42
N GLU A 98 18.09 37.29 -13.86
CA GLU A 98 16.98 38.02 -13.24
C GLU A 98 15.67 37.21 -13.33
N GLY A 99 15.37 36.65 -14.51
CA GLY A 99 14.22 35.76 -14.70
C GLY A 99 14.24 34.54 -13.78
N ALA A 100 15.38 33.87 -13.66
CA ALA A 100 15.56 32.71 -12.77
C ALA A 100 15.37 33.08 -11.30
N ASN A 101 15.92 34.22 -10.85
CA ASN A 101 15.71 34.75 -9.51
C ASN A 101 14.23 35.09 -9.25
N GLY A 102 13.54 35.68 -10.24
CA GLY A 102 12.10 35.92 -10.19
C GLY A 102 11.28 34.64 -10.02
N TYR A 103 11.62 33.57 -10.76
CA TYR A 103 10.98 32.26 -10.59
C TYR A 103 11.29 31.63 -9.23
N ALA A 104 12.54 31.67 -8.76
CA ALA A 104 12.93 31.13 -7.45
C ALA A 104 12.15 31.79 -6.30
N ASN A 105 12.07 33.13 -6.29
CA ASN A 105 11.27 33.89 -5.33
C ASN A 105 9.78 33.48 -5.35
N ARG A 106 9.22 33.26 -6.55
CA ARG A 106 7.82 32.82 -6.72
C ARG A 106 7.59 31.37 -6.26
N VAL A 107 8.57 30.48 -6.40
CA VAL A 107 8.50 29.11 -5.85
C VAL A 107 8.41 29.16 -4.33
N VAL A 108 9.31 29.90 -3.66
CA VAL A 108 9.29 30.06 -2.20
C VAL A 108 7.98 30.66 -1.70
N GLU A 109 7.43 31.65 -2.41
CA GLU A 109 6.13 32.25 -2.07
C GLU A 109 4.96 31.25 -2.23
N LEU A 110 5.02 30.37 -3.24
CA LEU A 110 4.02 29.32 -3.44
C LEU A 110 4.15 28.20 -2.39
N GLU A 111 5.35 27.81 -1.98
CA GLU A 111 5.58 26.84 -0.91
C GLU A 111 5.07 27.35 0.44
N ALA A 112 5.30 28.64 0.75
CA ALA A 112 4.73 29.30 1.92
C ALA A 112 3.18 29.34 1.89
N LYS A 113 2.58 29.53 0.70
CA LYS A 113 1.12 29.45 0.52
C LYS A 113 0.60 28.02 0.67
N VAL A 114 1.28 27.01 0.11
CA VAL A 114 0.89 25.59 0.20
C VAL A 114 0.97 25.07 1.63
N THR A 115 2.04 25.38 2.37
CA THR A 115 2.16 25.02 3.80
C THR A 115 1.08 25.71 4.64
N THR A 116 0.82 26.99 4.39
CA THR A 116 -0.28 27.73 5.04
C THR A 116 -1.65 27.09 4.76
N LEU A 117 -1.98 26.82 3.49
CA LEU A 117 -3.24 26.20 3.09
C LEU A 117 -3.41 24.79 3.66
N SER A 118 -2.34 23.98 3.68
CA SER A 118 -2.35 22.65 4.32
C SER A 118 -2.70 22.74 5.81
N SER A 119 -2.11 23.70 6.54
CA SER A 119 -2.45 23.93 7.96
C SER A 119 -3.92 24.34 8.15
N GLN A 120 -4.48 25.14 7.24
CA GLN A 120 -5.88 25.57 7.27
C GLN A 120 -6.83 24.41 6.94
N VAL A 121 -6.51 23.59 5.95
CA VAL A 121 -7.29 22.39 5.59
C VAL A 121 -7.35 21.42 6.76
N ASN A 122 -6.22 21.10 7.40
CA ASN A 122 -6.21 20.22 8.58
C ASN A 122 -7.06 20.79 9.72
N ARG A 123 -6.91 22.08 10.04
CA ARG A 123 -7.73 22.77 11.06
C ARG A 123 -9.22 22.78 10.73
N LEU A 124 -9.60 22.85 9.45
CA LEU A 124 -11.00 22.75 9.02
C LEU A 124 -11.52 21.32 9.12
N VAL A 125 -10.73 20.32 8.72
CA VAL A 125 -11.08 18.89 8.88
C VAL A 125 -11.34 18.57 10.35
N ASP A 126 -10.42 18.90 11.26
CA ASP A 126 -10.58 18.68 12.70
C ASP A 126 -11.83 19.37 13.27
N LYS A 127 -12.08 20.61 12.83
CA LYS A 127 -13.28 21.37 13.23
C LYS A 127 -14.58 20.72 12.71
N THR A 128 -14.60 20.22 11.47
CA THR A 128 -15.77 19.53 10.94
C THR A 128 -16.03 18.19 11.63
N GLU A 129 -14.97 17.42 11.93
CA GLU A 129 -15.07 16.15 12.65
C GLU A 129 -15.57 16.35 14.09
N ASP A 130 -15.07 17.35 14.83
CA ASP A 130 -15.58 17.67 16.18
C ASP A 130 -17.04 18.16 16.14
N LEU A 131 -17.42 19.00 15.18
CA LEU A 131 -18.81 19.46 15.03
C LEU A 131 -19.76 18.30 14.68
N GLU A 132 -19.40 17.43 13.73
CA GLU A 132 -20.18 16.24 13.37
C GLU A 132 -20.27 15.26 14.57
N SER A 133 -19.14 14.98 15.21
CA SER A 133 -19.09 14.13 16.40
C SER A 133 -19.91 14.70 17.56
N ARG A 134 -19.95 16.02 17.77
CA ARG A 134 -20.83 16.69 18.75
C ARG A 134 -22.31 16.49 18.42
N GLN A 135 -22.71 16.73 17.17
CA GLN A 135 -24.10 16.54 16.72
C GLN A 135 -24.58 15.10 16.93
N ARG A 136 -23.70 14.10 16.74
CA ARG A 136 -24.04 12.68 16.94
C ARG A 136 -23.99 12.21 18.40
N ARG A 137 -23.59 13.02 19.40
CA ARG A 137 -23.48 12.54 20.80
C ARG A 137 -24.80 12.03 21.39
N GLY A 138 -25.94 12.63 21.01
CA GLY A 138 -27.28 12.18 21.39
C GLY A 138 -27.84 11.03 20.54
N ASN A 139 -27.09 10.55 19.55
CA ASN A 139 -27.55 9.52 18.62
C ASN A 139 -27.09 8.10 19.02
N CYS A 140 -27.89 7.11 18.66
CA CYS A 140 -27.52 5.70 18.57
C CYS A 140 -27.87 5.12 17.20
N ARG A 141 -27.28 3.97 16.90
CA ARG A 141 -27.47 3.19 15.68
C ARG A 141 -27.90 1.77 16.06
N LEU A 142 -29.09 1.37 15.63
CA LEU A 142 -29.59 0.00 15.73
C LEU A 142 -29.22 -0.76 14.46
N VAL A 143 -28.76 -2.01 14.59
CA VAL A 143 -28.33 -2.86 13.48
C VAL A 143 -28.98 -4.25 13.64
N GLY A 144 -29.59 -4.78 12.58
CA GLY A 144 -30.30 -6.07 12.59
C GLY A 144 -31.82 -5.97 12.80
N VAL A 145 -32.36 -4.79 13.11
CA VAL A 145 -33.82 -4.59 13.23
C VAL A 145 -34.48 -4.70 11.86
N ALA A 146 -35.30 -5.74 11.67
CA ALA A 146 -35.96 -6.09 10.40
C ALA A 146 -36.67 -4.88 9.74
N GLU A 147 -36.65 -4.83 8.41
CA GLU A 147 -37.40 -3.84 7.61
C GLU A 147 -38.91 -3.88 7.92
N GLY A 148 -39.62 -2.77 7.70
CA GLY A 148 -41.04 -2.63 8.03
C GLY A 148 -41.35 -2.20 9.47
N VAL A 149 -40.48 -2.51 10.44
CA VAL A 149 -40.59 -1.97 11.81
C VAL A 149 -40.46 -0.44 11.74
N GLY A 150 -41.51 0.25 12.19
CA GLY A 150 -41.56 1.71 12.33
C GLY A 150 -42.20 2.51 11.18
N ASN A 151 -42.80 1.88 10.17
CA ASN A 151 -43.22 2.56 8.92
C ASN A 151 -44.08 3.84 9.04
N ILE A 152 -44.86 4.04 10.11
CA ILE A 152 -45.77 5.21 10.25
C ILE A 152 -45.30 6.20 11.34
N ARG A 153 -44.84 5.69 12.49
CA ARG A 153 -44.28 6.48 13.61
C ARG A 153 -43.06 5.76 14.17
N PRO A 154 -41.89 5.87 13.54
CA PRO A 154 -40.71 5.10 13.91
C PRO A 154 -40.23 5.43 15.33
N GLU A 155 -40.42 6.67 15.80
CA GLU A 155 -40.06 7.10 17.16
C GLU A 155 -40.76 6.22 18.20
N LYS A 156 -42.09 6.10 18.13
CA LYS A 156 -42.88 5.32 19.10
C LYS A 156 -42.61 3.82 19.00
N ALA A 157 -42.50 3.30 17.77
CA ALA A 157 -42.22 1.88 17.55
C ALA A 157 -40.83 1.48 18.07
N ILE A 158 -39.82 2.33 17.89
CA ILE A 158 -38.46 2.04 18.36
C ILE A 158 -38.28 2.35 19.85
N ALA A 159 -39.00 3.31 20.41
CA ALA A 159 -39.05 3.52 21.86
C ALA A 159 -39.63 2.30 22.58
N GLN A 160 -40.74 1.73 22.09
CA GLN A 160 -41.30 0.49 22.65
C GLN A 160 -40.35 -0.70 22.49
N LEU A 161 -39.76 -0.89 21.29
CA LEU A 161 -38.75 -1.94 21.04
C LEU A 161 -37.56 -1.85 22.01
N LEU A 162 -37.12 -0.65 22.37
CA LEU A 162 -36.03 -0.45 23.34
C LEU A 162 -36.47 -0.71 24.78
N GLN A 163 -37.72 -0.39 25.13
CA GLN A 163 -38.30 -0.71 26.43
C GLN A 163 -38.41 -2.23 26.62
N ASP A 164 -39.03 -2.92 25.66
CA ASP A 164 -39.30 -4.36 25.73
C ASP A 164 -38.00 -5.17 25.70
N ALA A 165 -37.06 -4.83 24.81
CA ALA A 165 -35.84 -5.62 24.59
C ALA A 165 -34.71 -5.37 25.61
N LEU A 166 -34.84 -4.34 26.48
CA LEU A 166 -33.91 -4.06 27.57
C LEU A 166 -34.59 -4.09 28.96
N SER A 167 -35.86 -4.51 29.02
CA SER A 167 -36.70 -4.50 30.23
C SER A 167 -36.68 -3.17 30.98
N LEU A 168 -36.92 -2.06 30.25
CA LEU A 168 -36.89 -0.72 30.84
C LEU A 168 -38.15 -0.40 31.64
N ASP A 169 -37.93 0.21 32.79
CA ASP A 169 -38.90 0.83 33.68
C ASP A 169 -39.61 2.06 33.07
N TYR A 170 -39.07 2.62 31.98
CA TYR A 170 -39.60 3.76 31.24
C TYR A 170 -39.56 3.55 29.72
N THR A 171 -40.46 4.21 29.00
CA THR A 171 -40.40 4.33 27.53
C THR A 171 -39.50 5.52 27.16
N PRO A 172 -38.39 5.34 26.43
CA PRO A 172 -37.45 6.43 26.14
C PRO A 172 -38.00 7.48 25.16
N THR A 173 -37.61 8.73 25.37
CA THR A 173 -38.06 9.89 24.60
C THR A 173 -37.16 10.12 23.38
N LEU A 174 -37.67 9.83 22.18
CA LEU A 174 -36.93 9.98 20.92
C LEU A 174 -37.36 11.24 20.15
N ASP A 175 -36.39 12.09 19.81
CA ASP A 175 -36.56 13.25 18.91
C ASP A 175 -36.86 12.81 17.46
N ARG A 176 -36.20 11.73 17.02
CA ARG A 176 -36.29 11.21 15.64
C ARG A 176 -35.79 9.77 15.57
N ALA A 177 -36.46 8.93 14.79
CA ALA A 177 -36.00 7.61 14.41
C ALA A 177 -36.16 7.41 12.90
N HIS A 178 -35.11 6.94 12.21
CA HIS A 178 -35.12 6.82 10.75
C HIS A 178 -34.13 5.75 10.27
N ARG A 179 -34.46 5.04 9.19
CA ARG A 179 -33.50 4.15 8.50
C ARG A 179 -32.54 4.97 7.65
N GLY A 180 -31.34 4.41 7.42
CA GLY A 180 -30.39 4.98 6.46
C GLY A 180 -30.99 5.09 5.06
N LEU A 181 -30.59 6.15 4.32
CA LEU A 181 -31.09 6.50 2.97
C LEU A 181 -30.71 5.50 1.86
N GLN A 182 -30.20 4.33 2.21
CA GLN A 182 -29.86 3.27 1.27
C GLN A 182 -31.16 2.66 0.68
N PRO A 183 -31.14 2.14 -0.56
CA PRO A 183 -32.25 1.38 -1.13
C PRO A 183 -32.71 0.25 -0.18
N LYS A 184 -34.01 -0.12 -0.21
CA LYS A 184 -34.48 -1.27 0.58
C LYS A 184 -33.68 -2.52 0.12
N PRO A 185 -33.04 -3.27 1.03
CA PRO A 185 -32.36 -4.51 0.69
C PRO A 185 -33.34 -5.57 0.18
N ALA A 186 -32.82 -6.60 -0.51
CA ALA A 186 -33.63 -7.75 -0.92
C ALA A 186 -34.03 -8.59 0.30
N ASP A 187 -35.06 -9.42 0.16
CA ASP A 187 -35.51 -10.26 1.27
C ASP A 187 -34.51 -11.41 1.48
N GLY A 188 -33.72 -11.28 2.55
CA GLY A 188 -32.56 -12.12 2.87
C GLY A 188 -31.33 -11.31 3.25
N ASP A 189 -31.19 -10.10 2.70
CA ASP A 189 -30.09 -9.18 3.01
C ASP A 189 -30.16 -8.61 4.45
N ALA A 190 -29.02 -8.08 4.91
CA ALA A 190 -28.95 -7.37 6.18
C ALA A 190 -29.83 -6.09 6.16
N PRO A 191 -30.80 -5.93 7.09
CA PRO A 191 -31.73 -4.82 7.08
C PRO A 191 -31.03 -3.49 7.40
N ARG A 192 -31.54 -2.38 6.85
CA ARG A 192 -30.88 -1.07 6.98
C ARG A 192 -30.82 -0.63 8.44
N PRO A 193 -29.70 -0.03 8.86
CA PRO A 193 -29.54 0.47 10.22
C PRO A 193 -30.50 1.61 10.49
N ILE A 194 -31.06 1.63 11.70
CA ILE A 194 -31.90 2.72 12.20
C ILE A 194 -31.00 3.67 12.99
N ILE A 195 -31.01 4.95 12.63
CA ILE A 195 -30.40 6.02 13.42
C ILE A 195 -31.51 6.64 14.27
N ILE A 196 -31.30 6.65 15.57
CA ILE A 196 -32.20 7.27 16.55
C ILE A 196 -31.50 8.42 17.25
N LYS A 197 -32.23 9.51 17.51
CA LYS A 197 -31.80 10.61 18.37
C LYS A 197 -32.68 10.62 19.62
N PHE A 198 -32.06 10.58 20.78
CA PHE A 198 -32.74 10.74 22.06
C PHE A 198 -32.92 12.22 22.39
N HIS A 199 -34.03 12.56 23.04
CA HIS A 199 -34.27 13.88 23.59
C HIS A 199 -33.37 14.12 24.81
N TYR A 200 -33.31 13.15 25.72
CA TYR A 200 -32.47 13.19 26.92
C TYR A 200 -31.19 12.36 26.75
N PHE A 201 -30.03 12.96 27.00
CA PHE A 201 -28.74 12.27 26.94
C PHE A 201 -28.60 11.20 28.02
N GLN A 202 -29.28 11.36 29.16
CA GLN A 202 -29.29 10.46 30.30
C GLN A 202 -29.89 9.09 29.92
N GLU A 203 -31.08 9.07 29.31
CA GLU A 203 -31.72 7.86 28.77
C GLU A 203 -30.78 7.16 27.77
N LYS A 204 -30.19 7.92 26.85
CA LYS A 204 -29.24 7.42 25.85
C LYS A 204 -28.01 6.75 26.48
N ALA A 205 -27.49 7.33 27.56
CA ALA A 205 -26.35 6.80 28.29
C ALA A 205 -26.72 5.54 29.09
N ASP A 206 -27.91 5.50 29.68
CA ASP A 206 -28.45 4.33 30.39
C ASP A 206 -28.74 3.16 29.44
N ILE A 207 -29.40 3.41 28.31
CA ILE A 207 -29.68 2.41 27.28
C ILE A 207 -28.40 1.81 26.71
N ILE A 208 -27.35 2.63 26.47
CA ILE A 208 -26.04 2.11 26.06
C ILE A 208 -25.37 1.30 27.19
N ARG A 209 -25.50 1.69 28.45
CA ARG A 209 -24.97 0.92 29.59
C ARG A 209 -25.68 -0.43 29.71
N LYS A 210 -27.02 -0.43 29.74
CA LYS A 210 -27.87 -1.63 29.79
C LYS A 210 -27.59 -2.54 28.60
N ALA A 211 -27.48 -2.02 27.38
CA ALA A 211 -27.17 -2.79 26.18
C ALA A 211 -25.73 -3.36 26.10
N MET A 212 -24.79 -2.87 26.92
CA MET A 212 -23.45 -3.44 27.05
C MET A 212 -23.34 -4.50 28.17
N GLY A 213 -24.21 -4.43 29.18
CA GLY A 213 -24.31 -5.44 30.25
C GLY A 213 -25.29 -6.58 29.93
N ALA A 214 -26.31 -6.31 29.11
CA ALA A 214 -27.20 -7.31 28.56
C ALA A 214 -26.45 -8.25 27.60
N GLY A 215 -26.91 -9.50 27.53
CA GLY A 215 -26.41 -10.50 26.58
C GLY A 215 -26.88 -10.24 25.13
N PRO A 216 -27.04 -11.29 24.32
CA PRO A 216 -27.68 -11.17 23.01
C PRO A 216 -29.09 -10.56 23.11
N ILE A 217 -29.29 -9.37 22.51
CA ILE A 217 -30.57 -8.66 22.49
C ILE A 217 -31.40 -9.13 21.29
N PHE A 218 -32.67 -9.46 21.49
CA PHE A 218 -33.56 -10.01 20.46
C PHE A 218 -34.84 -9.19 20.28
N HIS A 219 -35.41 -9.23 19.08
CA HIS A 219 -36.76 -8.75 18.76
C HIS A 219 -37.37 -9.70 17.71
N ASN A 220 -38.55 -10.27 18.01
CA ASN A 220 -39.22 -11.29 17.19
C ASN A 220 -38.28 -12.44 16.76
N GLY A 221 -37.53 -12.98 17.72
CA GLY A 221 -36.53 -14.05 17.51
C GLY A 221 -35.26 -13.64 16.77
N LYS A 222 -35.20 -12.45 16.16
CA LYS A 222 -34.02 -11.96 15.43
C LYS A 222 -33.14 -11.13 16.37
N ARG A 223 -31.83 -11.44 16.40
CA ARG A 223 -30.85 -10.68 17.19
C ARG A 223 -30.61 -9.31 16.56
N PHE A 224 -30.54 -8.27 17.38
CA PHE A 224 -30.10 -6.94 16.95
C PHE A 224 -29.04 -6.37 17.91
N TYR A 225 -28.43 -5.26 17.50
CA TYR A 225 -27.32 -4.62 18.22
C TYR A 225 -27.57 -3.12 18.36
N ILE A 226 -27.15 -2.56 19.49
CA ILE A 226 -27.27 -1.14 19.83
C ILE A 226 -25.85 -0.56 19.95
N TYR A 227 -25.53 0.44 19.14
CA TYR A 227 -24.22 1.10 19.16
C TYR A 227 -24.36 2.62 19.24
N PRO A 228 -23.38 3.34 19.81
CA PRO A 228 -23.28 4.79 19.62
C PRO A 228 -23.09 5.14 18.14
N ASP A 229 -23.74 6.19 17.66
CA ASP A 229 -23.53 6.70 16.31
C ASP A 229 -22.24 7.54 16.27
N TYR A 230 -21.13 6.93 15.86
CA TYR A 230 -19.85 7.62 15.68
C TYR A 230 -19.64 7.98 14.19
N THR A 231 -18.90 9.07 13.95
CA THR A 231 -18.43 9.50 12.63
C THR A 231 -17.58 8.42 11.94
N LEU A 232 -17.39 8.54 10.62
CA LEU A 232 -16.62 7.54 9.88
C LEU A 232 -15.15 7.46 10.33
N SER A 233 -14.51 8.59 10.68
CA SER A 233 -13.11 8.59 11.16
C SER A 233 -12.98 7.91 12.52
N VAL A 234 -13.90 8.20 13.46
CA VAL A 234 -13.92 7.59 14.80
C VAL A 234 -14.23 6.10 14.67
N ARG A 235 -15.15 5.68 13.80
CA ARG A 235 -15.43 4.27 13.53
C ARG A 235 -14.22 3.53 12.95
N LYS A 236 -13.49 4.11 11.99
CA LYS A 236 -12.26 3.52 11.44
C LYS A 236 -11.17 3.39 12.51
N ARG A 237 -10.88 4.46 13.27
CA ARG A 237 -9.90 4.43 14.37
C ARG A 237 -10.28 3.38 15.43
N ARG A 238 -11.55 3.30 15.82
CA ARG A 238 -12.05 2.27 16.76
C ARG A 238 -11.93 0.84 16.22
N ALA A 239 -12.12 0.63 14.92
CA ALA A 239 -12.00 -0.68 14.28
C ALA A 239 -10.55 -1.18 14.22
N ALA A 240 -9.55 -0.29 14.15
CA ALA A 240 -8.15 -0.68 14.19
C ALA A 240 -7.73 -1.37 15.51
N PHE A 241 -8.43 -1.12 16.61
CA PHE A 241 -8.23 -1.83 17.89
C PHE A 241 -8.93 -3.21 17.96
N THR A 242 -9.48 -3.76 16.87
CA THR A 242 -10.23 -5.02 16.92
C THR A 242 -9.34 -6.23 17.27
N GLU A 243 -8.15 -6.31 16.66
CA GLU A 243 -7.13 -7.34 16.95
C GLU A 243 -6.64 -7.24 18.41
N VAL A 244 -6.25 -6.02 18.81
CA VAL A 244 -5.81 -5.67 20.17
C VAL A 244 -6.84 -6.07 21.23
N ARG A 245 -8.14 -5.85 20.96
CA ARG A 245 -9.26 -6.30 21.81
C ARG A 245 -9.59 -7.80 21.67
N GLY A 246 -9.01 -8.49 20.69
CA GLY A 246 -8.93 -9.95 20.63
C GLY A 246 -7.90 -10.45 21.65
N LEU A 247 -6.67 -9.96 21.58
CA LEU A 247 -5.59 -10.32 22.50
C LEU A 247 -5.99 -10.10 23.97
N LEU A 248 -6.55 -8.93 24.29
CA LEU A 248 -7.01 -8.59 25.65
C LEU A 248 -8.14 -9.47 26.20
N ARG A 249 -8.85 -10.25 25.37
CA ARG A 249 -9.81 -11.26 25.85
C ARG A 249 -9.15 -12.57 26.31
N ARG A 250 -7.86 -12.76 26.01
CA ARG A 250 -7.04 -13.88 26.47
C ARG A 250 -6.13 -13.51 27.65
N CYS A 251 -6.16 -12.27 28.12
CA CYS A 251 -5.47 -11.84 29.33
C CYS A 251 -6.42 -12.00 30.53
N PRO A 252 -6.14 -12.90 31.50
CA PRO A 252 -6.93 -13.00 32.73
C PRO A 252 -6.81 -11.70 33.55
N ASP A 253 -7.87 -11.37 34.30
CA ASP A 253 -7.97 -10.24 35.24
C ASP A 253 -7.70 -8.82 34.69
N VAL A 254 -7.43 -8.69 33.38
CA VAL A 254 -7.25 -7.41 32.70
C VAL A 254 -8.60 -6.82 32.28
N LYS A 255 -8.92 -5.62 32.78
CA LYS A 255 -10.11 -4.86 32.38
C LYS A 255 -9.73 -3.84 31.31
N TYR A 256 -10.50 -3.73 30.23
CA TYR A 256 -10.17 -2.78 29.15
C TYR A 256 -11.42 -2.12 28.56
N GLY A 257 -11.25 -0.93 27.99
CA GLY A 257 -12.34 -0.13 27.42
C GLY A 257 -11.88 0.91 26.41
N LEU A 258 -12.67 1.14 25.36
CA LEU A 258 -12.31 2.04 24.26
C LEU A 258 -13.03 3.39 24.41
N VAL A 259 -12.34 4.36 25.01
CA VAL A 259 -12.83 5.70 25.37
C VAL A 259 -12.93 6.59 24.12
N TYR A 260 -13.88 7.55 24.13
CA TYR A 260 -14.03 8.50 23.03
C TYR A 260 -12.81 9.45 22.96
N PRO A 261 -12.22 9.74 21.77
CA PRO A 261 -12.64 9.27 20.45
C PRO A 261 -12.30 7.78 20.20
N ALA A 262 -11.04 7.39 20.35
CA ALA A 262 -10.57 6.03 20.10
C ALA A 262 -9.38 5.64 20.99
N THR A 263 -9.35 6.11 22.24
CA THR A 263 -8.25 5.83 23.19
C THR A 263 -8.56 4.53 23.95
N LEU A 264 -7.75 3.50 23.76
CA LEU A 264 -7.87 2.24 24.49
C LEU A 264 -7.28 2.40 25.90
N LYS A 265 -8.10 2.24 26.93
CA LYS A 265 -7.64 2.09 28.32
C LYS A 265 -7.56 0.61 28.69
N ILE A 266 -6.48 0.26 29.39
CA ILE A 266 -6.22 -1.07 29.92
C ILE A 266 -5.88 -0.90 31.41
N THR A 267 -6.59 -1.60 32.27
CA THR A 267 -6.33 -1.72 33.71
C THR A 267 -5.75 -3.11 33.97
N THR A 268 -4.53 -3.17 34.48
CA THR A 268 -3.85 -4.44 34.80
C THR A 268 -4.43 -5.08 36.07
N SER A 269 -4.08 -6.34 36.33
CA SER A 269 -4.43 -7.04 37.59
C SER A 269 -3.89 -6.33 38.84
N ALA A 270 -2.76 -5.62 38.72
CA ALA A 270 -2.19 -4.76 39.76
C ALA A 270 -2.92 -3.40 39.92
N GLY A 271 -3.98 -3.13 39.13
CA GLY A 271 -4.76 -1.90 39.16
C GLY A 271 -4.16 -0.72 38.37
N GLU A 272 -2.97 -0.87 37.79
CA GLU A 272 -2.31 0.15 36.96
C GLU A 272 -3.14 0.44 35.70
N GLN A 273 -3.36 1.72 35.36
CA GLN A 273 -4.11 2.12 34.16
C GLN A 273 -3.18 2.69 33.08
N LYS A 274 -3.03 1.99 31.96
CA LYS A 274 -2.32 2.46 30.77
C LYS A 274 -3.32 2.85 29.66
N SER A 275 -2.98 3.87 28.87
CA SER A 275 -3.85 4.45 27.83
C SER A 275 -3.10 4.56 26.50
N PHE A 276 -3.73 4.10 25.42
CA PHE A 276 -3.10 4.00 24.10
C PHE A 276 -4.00 4.60 23.01
N GLU A 277 -3.46 5.49 22.19
CA GLU A 277 -4.14 6.04 21.00
C GLU A 277 -3.74 5.32 19.70
N ASP A 278 -2.64 4.57 19.76
CA ASP A 278 -2.03 3.83 18.66
C ASP A 278 -2.20 2.32 18.89
N PRO A 279 -2.91 1.59 17.99
CA PRO A 279 -3.08 0.14 18.08
C PRO A 279 -1.75 -0.64 18.07
N ALA A 280 -0.71 -0.18 17.38
CA ALA A 280 0.56 -0.89 17.30
C ALA A 280 1.31 -0.84 18.65
N LYS A 281 1.34 0.33 19.30
CA LYS A 281 1.89 0.48 20.66
C LYS A 281 1.08 -0.29 21.70
N ALA A 282 -0.25 -0.31 21.56
CA ALA A 282 -1.10 -1.14 22.41
C ALA A 282 -0.80 -2.64 22.25
N LYS A 283 -0.65 -3.12 21.00
CA LYS A 283 -0.30 -4.51 20.68
C LYS A 283 1.04 -4.91 21.31
N HIS A 284 2.10 -4.12 21.08
CA HIS A 284 3.42 -4.36 21.67
C HIS A 284 3.37 -4.39 23.20
N PHE A 285 2.64 -3.46 23.84
CA PHE A 285 2.48 -3.49 25.30
C PHE A 285 1.80 -4.77 25.77
N ILE A 286 0.75 -5.23 25.09
CA ILE A 286 0.04 -6.47 25.44
C ILE A 286 0.94 -7.69 25.28
N GLU A 287 1.67 -7.79 24.18
CA GLU A 287 2.55 -8.92 23.88
C GLU A 287 3.79 -8.97 24.80
N ALA A 288 4.34 -7.82 25.19
CA ALA A 288 5.54 -7.74 26.04
C ALA A 288 5.25 -7.75 27.57
N ASP A 289 4.18 -7.09 28.04
CA ASP A 289 3.91 -6.96 29.48
C ASP A 289 2.75 -7.87 29.95
N LEU A 290 1.71 -8.08 29.13
CA LEU A 290 0.47 -8.76 29.54
C LEU A 290 0.33 -10.22 29.10
N HIS A 291 1.30 -10.75 28.33
CA HIS A 291 1.46 -12.16 27.98
C HIS A 291 0.11 -12.88 27.75
N PRO A 292 -0.64 -12.56 26.68
CA PRO A 292 -1.97 -13.12 26.46
C PRO A 292 -1.87 -14.63 26.38
N ARG A 293 -2.76 -15.36 27.08
CA ARG A 293 -2.76 -16.82 26.98
C ARG A 293 -2.88 -17.24 25.53
N GLU A 294 -2.16 -18.30 25.19
CA GLU A 294 -2.42 -19.05 23.97
C GLU A 294 -3.88 -19.58 24.00
N PRO A 295 -4.52 -19.77 22.84
CA PRO A 295 -5.92 -20.19 22.81
C PRO A 295 -6.09 -21.59 23.42
N GLU A 296 -6.71 -21.64 24.61
CA GLU A 296 -7.13 -22.86 25.31
C GLU A 296 -8.24 -23.56 24.50
N GLY A 297 -7.85 -24.39 23.52
CA GLY A 297 -8.72 -25.04 22.53
C GLY A 297 -8.81 -24.24 21.20
N ASP A 298 -8.86 -24.85 20.01
CA ASP A 298 -9.04 -26.27 19.64
C ASP A 298 -8.06 -26.70 18.51
N TYR A 299 -6.76 -26.36 18.61
CA TYR A 299 -5.77 -26.70 17.57
C TYR A 299 -4.48 -27.31 18.14
N SER A 300 -4.59 -28.45 18.82
CA SER A 300 -3.59 -29.49 18.56
C SER A 300 -3.71 -29.84 17.07
N ARG A 301 -2.63 -29.63 16.30
CA ARG A 301 -2.61 -29.99 14.87
C ARG A 301 -2.43 -31.50 14.73
N ILE A 302 -3.54 -32.19 14.96
CA ILE A 302 -3.75 -33.61 14.65
C ILE A 302 -3.48 -33.79 13.15
N ASP A 303 -2.40 -34.49 12.82
CA ASP A 303 -2.07 -34.81 11.43
C ASP A 303 -3.02 -35.93 10.93
N TYR A 304 -3.94 -35.57 10.03
CA TYR A 304 -4.98 -36.48 9.52
C TYR A 304 -4.54 -37.20 8.25
N PHE A 305 -4.68 -38.53 8.23
CA PHE A 305 -4.72 -39.29 6.98
C PHE A 305 -6.13 -39.25 6.38
N ILE A 306 -6.27 -38.66 5.18
CA ILE A 306 -7.50 -38.72 4.39
C ILE A 306 -7.48 -40.00 3.57
N VAL A 307 -8.51 -40.83 3.70
CA VAL A 307 -8.61 -42.16 3.07
C VAL A 307 -10.03 -42.37 2.51
N ASP A 308 -10.14 -43.08 1.38
CA ASP A 308 -11.42 -43.48 0.80
C ASP A 308 -12.12 -44.55 1.67
N ASP A 309 -13.45 -44.50 1.76
CA ASP A 309 -14.28 -45.44 2.52
C ASP A 309 -14.01 -46.92 2.14
N GLN A 310 -13.70 -47.18 0.87
CA GLN A 310 -13.36 -48.53 0.36
C GLN A 310 -12.02 -49.07 0.91
N LEU A 311 -11.15 -48.20 1.40
CA LEU A 311 -9.83 -48.55 1.93
C LEU A 311 -9.81 -48.67 3.46
N LEU A 312 -10.86 -48.24 4.17
CA LEU A 312 -10.97 -48.42 5.63
C LEU A 312 -10.81 -49.89 6.08
N PRO A 313 -11.35 -50.91 5.39
CA PRO A 313 -11.13 -52.32 5.74
C PRO A 313 -9.68 -52.80 5.56
N LEU A 314 -8.81 -52.00 4.95
CA LEU A 314 -7.41 -52.31 4.70
C LEU A 314 -6.46 -51.71 5.73
N ILE A 315 -6.95 -50.95 6.71
CA ILE A 315 -6.17 -50.32 7.79
C ILE A 315 -6.24 -51.19 9.06
N PRO A 316 -5.30 -52.12 9.32
CA PRO A 316 -5.27 -52.88 10.57
C PRO A 316 -4.88 -52.01 11.79
N ARG A 317 -4.16 -50.90 11.59
CA ARG A 317 -3.58 -50.11 12.69
C ARG A 317 -3.32 -48.66 12.28
N SER A 318 -3.69 -47.74 13.16
CA SER A 318 -3.18 -46.37 13.20
C SER A 318 -2.65 -46.09 14.60
N GLN A 319 -1.50 -45.44 14.73
CA GLN A 319 -0.89 -45.15 16.03
C GLN A 319 -0.26 -43.75 16.09
N TYR A 320 -0.37 -43.15 17.28
CA TYR A 320 0.41 -41.97 17.68
C TYR A 320 1.69 -42.41 18.36
N HIS A 321 2.82 -41.84 17.94
CA HIS A 321 4.11 -41.98 18.60
C HIS A 321 4.32 -40.90 19.66
N SER A 322 5.18 -41.18 20.63
CA SER A 322 5.47 -40.28 21.75
C SER A 322 6.10 -38.96 21.30
N ILE A 323 5.59 -37.84 21.83
CA ILE A 323 6.20 -36.51 21.71
C ILE A 323 7.57 -36.49 22.41
N VAL A 324 8.61 -35.99 21.73
CA VAL A 324 9.97 -35.88 22.27
C VAL A 324 10.52 -34.44 22.28
N LEU A 325 10.24 -33.62 21.25
CA LEU A 325 10.81 -32.26 21.11
C LEU A 325 9.88 -31.18 20.49
N SER A 326 8.61 -31.48 20.19
CA SER A 326 7.62 -30.53 19.64
C SER A 326 6.20 -30.92 20.06
N ASP A 327 5.27 -29.96 19.98
CA ASP A 327 3.82 -30.13 20.03
C ASP A 327 3.23 -31.18 19.06
N HIS A 328 3.98 -31.61 18.04
CA HIS A 328 3.58 -32.69 17.12
C HIS A 328 4.13 -34.07 17.55
N GLY A 329 3.23 -35.04 17.72
CA GLY A 329 3.54 -36.46 17.87
C GLY A 329 3.34 -37.21 16.54
N PRO A 330 4.32 -37.97 16.01
CA PRO A 330 4.21 -38.60 14.70
C PRO A 330 3.03 -39.58 14.58
N VAL A 331 2.27 -39.50 13.49
CA VAL A 331 1.16 -40.43 13.20
C VAL A 331 1.61 -41.46 12.16
N GLN A 332 1.41 -42.74 12.47
CA GLN A 332 1.64 -43.85 11.55
C GLN A 332 0.32 -44.55 11.26
N MET A 333 0.09 -44.89 10.00
CA MET A 333 -1.03 -45.70 9.53
C MET A 333 -0.48 -46.86 8.71
N ASP A 334 -0.72 -48.09 9.18
CA ASP A 334 -0.35 -49.31 8.48
C ASP A 334 -1.50 -49.71 7.55
N MET A 335 -1.20 -50.13 6.32
CA MET A 335 -2.19 -50.61 5.34
C MET A 335 -1.78 -51.98 4.77
N ILE A 336 -2.74 -52.90 4.68
CA ILE A 336 -2.56 -54.21 4.06
C ILE A 336 -3.35 -54.23 2.75
N PHE A 337 -2.65 -54.41 1.63
CA PHE A 337 -3.27 -54.59 0.32
C PHE A 337 -3.32 -56.08 -0.04
N PRO A 338 -4.40 -56.82 0.27
CA PRO A 338 -4.55 -58.19 -0.19
C PRO A 338 -4.68 -58.18 -1.72
N GLY A 339 -3.89 -59.01 -2.41
CA GLY A 339 -3.82 -59.04 -3.89
C GLY A 339 -5.10 -59.49 -4.61
N ASN A 340 -6.23 -59.59 -3.92
CA ASN A 340 -7.53 -59.94 -4.48
C ASN A 340 -8.65 -59.33 -3.62
N ILE A 341 -8.89 -58.02 -3.79
CA ILE A 341 -9.98 -57.31 -3.09
C ILE A 341 -11.31 -57.74 -3.72
N ALA A 342 -12.12 -58.51 -2.99
CA ALA A 342 -13.48 -58.83 -3.41
C ALA A 342 -14.32 -57.52 -3.49
N PRO A 343 -15.00 -57.23 -4.61
CA PRO A 343 -15.68 -55.95 -4.80
C PRO A 343 -16.82 -55.76 -3.80
N GLN A 344 -16.71 -54.74 -2.95
CA GLN A 344 -17.69 -54.40 -1.93
C GLN A 344 -19.05 -54.08 -2.57
N ARG A 345 -20.05 -54.93 -2.32
CA ARG A 345 -21.39 -54.79 -2.89
C ARG A 345 -22.20 -53.71 -2.16
N THR A 346 -21.87 -52.45 -2.43
CA THR A 346 -22.71 -51.32 -2.04
C THR A 346 -24.08 -51.46 -2.69
N TRP A 347 -25.14 -51.58 -1.87
CA TRP A 347 -26.51 -51.59 -2.38
C TRP A 347 -26.84 -50.25 -3.03
N ARG A 348 -27.49 -50.31 -4.19
CA ARG A 348 -28.05 -49.14 -4.88
C ARG A 348 -29.51 -49.43 -5.21
N LEU A 349 -30.37 -48.43 -5.05
CA LEU A 349 -31.74 -48.49 -5.53
C LEU A 349 -31.74 -48.54 -7.07
N ASP A 350 -32.48 -49.47 -7.67
CA ASP A 350 -32.73 -49.46 -9.11
C ASP A 350 -33.65 -48.28 -9.47
N PRO A 351 -33.20 -47.30 -10.28
CA PRO A 351 -34.04 -46.15 -10.67
C PRO A 351 -35.33 -46.56 -11.39
N HIS A 352 -35.38 -47.71 -12.05
CA HIS A 352 -36.59 -48.17 -12.73
C HIS A 352 -37.73 -48.48 -11.75
N LEU A 353 -37.45 -48.79 -10.49
CA LEU A 353 -38.48 -48.97 -9.47
C LEU A 353 -39.32 -47.69 -9.31
N LEU A 354 -38.70 -46.51 -9.42
CA LEU A 354 -39.36 -45.21 -9.32
C LEU A 354 -40.22 -44.86 -10.55
N SER A 355 -40.22 -45.67 -11.61
CA SER A 355 -41.16 -45.52 -12.73
C SER A 355 -42.54 -46.13 -12.43
N TYR A 356 -42.62 -47.18 -11.60
CA TYR A 356 -43.86 -47.87 -11.29
C TYR A 356 -44.70 -47.10 -10.25
N GLY A 357 -45.94 -46.76 -10.61
CA GLY A 357 -46.87 -46.07 -9.70
C GLY A 357 -47.08 -46.80 -8.37
N HIS A 358 -47.31 -48.12 -8.41
CA HIS A 358 -47.50 -48.93 -7.20
C HIS A 358 -46.29 -48.93 -6.25
N PHE A 359 -45.06 -48.86 -6.76
CA PHE A 359 -43.87 -48.75 -5.91
C PHE A 359 -43.79 -47.37 -5.25
N LYS A 360 -44.13 -46.29 -5.97
CA LYS A 360 -44.21 -44.94 -5.40
C LYS A 360 -45.24 -44.85 -4.28
N THR A 361 -46.46 -45.36 -4.50
CA THR A 361 -47.51 -45.39 -3.46
C THR A 361 -47.03 -46.16 -2.24
N TYR A 362 -46.58 -47.42 -2.42
CA TYR A 362 -46.01 -48.22 -1.33
C TYR A 362 -44.87 -47.49 -0.59
N LEU A 363 -43.95 -46.83 -1.29
CA LEU A 363 -42.86 -46.12 -0.64
C LEU A 363 -43.35 -44.91 0.17
N SER A 364 -44.36 -44.17 -0.33
CA SER A 364 -45.03 -43.11 0.43
C SER A 364 -45.74 -43.66 1.66
N ASP A 365 -46.55 -44.72 1.51
CA ASP A 365 -47.25 -45.37 2.62
C ASP A 365 -46.28 -45.82 3.73
N GLN A 366 -45.08 -46.29 3.36
CA GLN A 366 -44.02 -46.66 4.31
C GLN A 366 -43.27 -45.45 4.90
N ILE A 367 -43.16 -44.33 4.20
CA ILE A 367 -42.61 -43.08 4.77
C ILE A 367 -43.57 -42.51 5.81
N ASP A 368 -44.86 -42.43 5.47
CA ASP A 368 -45.89 -41.86 6.35
C ASP A 368 -46.07 -42.72 7.62
N LEU A 369 -46.13 -44.05 7.47
CA LEU A 369 -46.11 -45.00 8.59
C LEU A 369 -44.87 -44.87 9.48
N PHE A 370 -43.69 -44.68 8.88
CA PHE A 370 -42.46 -44.49 9.66
C PHE A 370 -42.51 -43.19 10.47
N LEU A 371 -42.98 -42.09 9.86
CA LEU A 371 -43.07 -40.80 10.53
C LEU A 371 -44.13 -40.79 11.63
N GLU A 372 -45.30 -41.41 11.41
CA GLU A 372 -46.35 -41.55 12.44
C GLU A 372 -45.83 -42.25 13.72
N ILE A 373 -45.00 -43.28 13.57
CA ILE A 373 -44.45 -44.03 14.70
C ILE A 373 -43.23 -43.34 15.34
N ASN A 374 -42.43 -42.57 14.58
CA ASN A 374 -41.09 -42.12 15.02
C ASN A 374 -40.92 -40.59 15.17
N ASP A 375 -41.81 -39.72 14.66
CA ASP A 375 -41.71 -38.26 14.84
C ASP A 375 -42.17 -37.82 16.24
N THR A 376 -41.39 -38.23 17.24
CA THR A 376 -41.60 -37.91 18.65
C THR A 376 -40.72 -36.72 19.07
N LYS A 377 -41.19 -35.94 20.05
CA LYS A 377 -40.56 -34.67 20.46
C LYS A 377 -39.13 -34.81 20.99
N ASP A 378 -38.75 -36.01 21.41
CA ASP A 378 -37.45 -36.33 22.00
C ASP A 378 -36.40 -36.75 20.96
N ILE A 379 -36.80 -37.00 19.71
CA ILE A 379 -35.90 -37.45 18.64
C ILE A 379 -35.41 -36.27 17.80
N SER A 380 -34.09 -36.16 17.64
CA SER A 380 -33.48 -35.18 16.75
C SER A 380 -33.79 -35.49 15.29
N ARG A 381 -34.17 -34.46 14.50
CA ARG A 381 -34.45 -34.56 13.06
C ARG A 381 -33.33 -35.24 12.26
N SER A 382 -32.08 -35.13 12.71
CA SER A 382 -30.93 -35.83 12.10
C SER A 382 -31.05 -37.35 12.28
N VAL A 383 -31.33 -37.81 13.51
CA VAL A 383 -31.52 -39.24 13.84
C VAL A 383 -32.76 -39.80 13.15
N LEU A 384 -33.85 -39.02 13.07
CA LEU A 384 -35.07 -39.38 12.35
C LEU A 384 -34.78 -39.61 10.85
N TRP A 385 -33.98 -38.73 10.23
CA TRP A 385 -33.59 -38.83 8.81
C TRP A 385 -32.66 -40.02 8.52
N GLU A 386 -31.64 -40.26 9.35
CA GLU A 386 -30.77 -41.43 9.18
C GLU A 386 -31.53 -42.75 9.35
N SER A 387 -32.42 -42.82 10.35
CA SER A 387 -33.27 -43.99 10.60
C SER A 387 -34.27 -44.22 9.47
N LEU A 388 -34.92 -43.16 8.95
CA LEU A 388 -35.83 -43.25 7.80
C LEU A 388 -35.11 -43.79 6.56
N LYS A 389 -33.91 -43.29 6.24
CA LYS A 389 -33.12 -43.80 5.10
C LYS A 389 -32.80 -45.29 5.22
N ALA A 390 -32.43 -45.75 6.42
CA ALA A 390 -32.16 -47.16 6.68
C ALA A 390 -33.42 -48.02 6.52
N TYR A 391 -34.55 -47.58 7.07
CA TYR A 391 -35.85 -48.24 6.97
C TYR A 391 -36.35 -48.34 5.51
N ILE A 392 -36.36 -47.23 4.78
CA ILE A 392 -36.83 -47.19 3.38
C ILE A 392 -35.92 -47.98 2.44
N ARG A 393 -34.61 -48.04 2.70
CA ARG A 393 -33.70 -48.99 2.03
C ARG A 393 -34.11 -50.45 2.29
N GLY A 394 -34.48 -50.79 3.53
CA GLY A 394 -35.01 -52.11 3.88
C GLY A 394 -36.28 -52.47 3.10
N GLN A 395 -37.25 -51.55 3.06
CA GLN A 395 -38.51 -51.75 2.31
C GLN A 395 -38.28 -51.88 0.80
N ALA A 396 -37.39 -51.07 0.22
CA ALA A 396 -37.03 -51.18 -1.19
C ALA A 396 -36.34 -52.52 -1.53
N ILE A 397 -35.48 -53.04 -0.63
CA ILE A 397 -34.88 -54.38 -0.76
C ILE A 397 -35.96 -55.46 -0.70
N SER A 398 -36.86 -55.39 0.29
CA SER A 398 -37.95 -56.35 0.50
C SER A 398 -38.88 -56.44 -0.73
N TYR A 399 -39.37 -55.29 -1.19
CA TYR A 399 -40.22 -55.18 -2.39
C TYR A 399 -39.54 -55.74 -3.64
N THR A 400 -38.24 -55.45 -3.83
CA THR A 400 -37.46 -55.96 -4.98
C THR A 400 -37.29 -57.48 -4.90
N ALA A 401 -37.05 -58.03 -3.71
CA ALA A 401 -36.95 -59.47 -3.51
C ALA A 401 -38.29 -60.19 -3.77
N HIS A 402 -39.41 -59.61 -3.32
CA HIS A 402 -40.75 -60.11 -3.61
C HIS A 402 -41.03 -60.14 -5.12
N LYS A 403 -40.88 -58.99 -5.79
CA LYS A 403 -41.12 -58.83 -7.23
C LYS A 403 -40.21 -59.72 -8.10
N ASN A 404 -38.98 -59.98 -7.67
CA ASN A 404 -38.09 -60.92 -8.36
C ASN A 404 -38.54 -62.37 -8.19
N LYS A 405 -39.08 -62.75 -7.03
CA LYS A 405 -39.66 -64.08 -6.78
C LYS A 405 -40.92 -64.31 -7.61
N GLU A 406 -41.80 -63.30 -7.71
CA GLU A 406 -42.98 -63.28 -8.59
C GLU A 406 -42.66 -63.29 -10.10
N ARG A 407 -41.38 -63.15 -10.47
CA ARG A 407 -40.91 -63.19 -11.87
C ARG A 407 -39.98 -64.38 -12.17
N LEU A 408 -39.93 -65.34 -11.25
CA LEU A 408 -39.11 -66.56 -11.31
C LEU A 408 -39.89 -67.84 -10.96
N GLY A 409 -41.15 -67.71 -10.54
CA GLY A 409 -42.18 -68.76 -10.54
C GLY A 409 -43.28 -68.41 -11.52
#